data_AF-T0V567-F1
#
_entry.id   AF-T0V567-F1
#
_cell.length_a   1.000
_cell.length_b   1.000
_cell.length_c   1.000
_cell.angle_alpha   90.00
_cell.angle_beta   90.00
_cell.angle_gamma   90.00
#
_symmetry.space_group_name_H-M   'P 1'
#
loop_
_entity.id
_entity.type
_entity.pdbx_description
1 polymer ?
#
loop_
_entity_poly.entity_id
_entity_poly.type
_entity_poly.pdbx_seq_one_letter_code
_entity_poly.pdbx_strand_id
1 'polypeptide(L)'
;MGSVVSYFTTEAIVLFTDTILENTPDKLKNNLDRIKIDTILNLVSVLISRKEKSASKQLLTLLFAKQFPSYFAFQKLYLLELKAIYQSIWEDPKQGRSLHDDVIHSVSLLLSKAEAQEWDAYFIELTEH
;
A
#
# COMPACT_ATOMS: atom_id res chain seq x y z
N MET A 1 2.10 5.62 -14.93
CA MET A 1 0.76 4.98 -15.03
C MET A 1 -0.33 5.69 -14.23
N GLY A 2 -0.05 6.75 -13.45
CA GLY A 2 -1.04 7.37 -12.55
C GLY A 2 -2.33 7.91 -13.19
N SER A 3 -2.37 8.14 -14.50
CA SER A 3 -3.58 8.64 -15.19
C SER A 3 -4.51 7.56 -15.75
N VAL A 4 -4.07 6.30 -15.90
CA VAL A 4 -4.86 5.25 -16.56
C VAL A 4 -5.51 4.30 -15.56
N VAL A 5 -4.92 4.15 -14.38
CA VAL A 5 -5.41 3.23 -13.32
C VAL A 5 -6.82 3.61 -12.84
N SER A 6 -7.18 4.91 -12.87
CA SER A 6 -8.52 5.40 -12.55
C SER A 6 -9.62 4.85 -13.46
N TYR A 7 -9.28 4.36 -14.67
CA TYR A 7 -10.23 3.77 -15.63
C TYR A 7 -10.35 2.25 -15.52
N PHE A 8 -9.44 1.57 -14.81
CA PHE A 8 -9.54 0.12 -14.64
C PHE A 8 -10.67 -0.22 -13.68
N THR A 9 -11.47 -1.25 -14.01
CA THR A 9 -12.42 -1.84 -13.06
C THR A 9 -11.68 -2.62 -11.97
N THR A 10 -12.38 -2.96 -10.90
CA THR A 10 -11.82 -3.77 -9.82
C THR A 10 -11.32 -5.13 -10.33
N GLU A 11 -12.06 -5.78 -11.23
CA GLU A 11 -11.68 -7.05 -11.84
C GLU A 11 -10.42 -6.91 -12.69
N ALA A 12 -10.29 -5.82 -13.45
CA ALA A 12 -9.09 -5.55 -14.24
C ALA A 12 -7.87 -5.35 -13.32
N ILE A 13 -8.03 -4.61 -12.22
CA ILE A 13 -6.96 -4.41 -11.24
C ILE A 13 -6.53 -5.75 -10.64
N VAL A 14 -7.48 -6.60 -10.23
CA VAL A 14 -7.19 -7.94 -9.69
C VAL A 14 -6.41 -8.76 -10.71
N LEU A 15 -6.88 -8.84 -11.96
CA LEU A 15 -6.20 -9.59 -13.03
C LEU A 15 -4.76 -9.10 -13.27
N PHE A 16 -4.55 -7.78 -13.31
CA PHE A 16 -3.22 -7.20 -13.51
C PHE A 16 -2.30 -7.49 -12.33
N THR A 17 -2.79 -7.34 -11.11
CA THR A 17 -1.99 -7.56 -9.90
C THR A 17 -1.61 -9.01 -9.73
N ASP A 18 -2.53 -9.96 -10.00
CA ASP A 18 -2.22 -11.39 -10.01
C ASP A 18 -1.11 -11.72 -11.01
N THR A 19 -1.23 -11.23 -12.25
CA THR A 19 -0.22 -11.45 -13.31
C THR A 19 1.16 -10.91 -12.91
N ILE A 20 1.22 -9.73 -12.28
CA ILE A 20 2.49 -9.14 -11.82
C ILE A 20 3.05 -9.94 -10.65
N LEU A 21 2.21 -10.34 -9.69
CA LEU A 21 2.61 -11.07 -8.49
C LEU A 21 3.16 -12.46 -8.80
N GLU A 22 2.53 -13.20 -9.72
CA GLU A 22 3.01 -14.51 -10.21
C GLU A 22 4.45 -14.43 -10.74
N ASN A 23 4.80 -13.31 -11.38
CA ASN A 23 6.11 -13.06 -11.95
C ASN A 23 7.04 -12.26 -11.01
N THR A 24 6.67 -12.11 -9.74
CA THR A 24 7.46 -11.41 -8.71
C THR A 24 7.92 -12.40 -7.65
N PRO A 25 9.23 -12.56 -7.41
CA PRO A 25 9.73 -13.53 -6.44
C PRO A 25 9.21 -13.23 -5.03
N ASP A 26 9.20 -14.26 -4.17
CA ASP A 26 8.82 -14.09 -2.75
C ASP A 26 9.80 -13.19 -2.01
N LYS A 27 11.09 -13.30 -2.32
CA LYS A 27 12.13 -12.39 -1.85
C LYS A 27 12.50 -11.44 -2.97
N LEU A 28 12.21 -10.15 -2.77
CA LEU A 28 12.53 -9.08 -3.72
C LEU A 28 14.05 -8.88 -3.80
N LYS A 29 14.58 -8.61 -4.99
CA LYS A 29 16.05 -8.62 -5.22
C LYS A 29 16.57 -7.40 -5.97
N ASN A 30 15.78 -6.81 -6.86
CA ASN A 30 16.29 -5.84 -7.81
C ASN A 30 15.29 -4.70 -8.08
N ASN A 31 15.72 -3.72 -8.90
CA ASN A 31 14.91 -2.56 -9.24
C ASN A 31 13.66 -2.91 -10.06
N LEU A 32 13.67 -4.00 -10.83
CA LEU A 32 12.49 -4.46 -11.54
C LEU A 32 11.42 -4.93 -10.56
N ASP A 33 11.81 -5.69 -9.53
CA ASP A 33 10.90 -6.09 -8.45
C ASP A 33 10.34 -4.87 -7.72
N ARG A 34 11.15 -3.81 -7.53
CA ARG A 34 10.69 -2.54 -6.95
C ARG A 34 9.60 -1.88 -7.78
N ILE A 35 9.82 -1.73 -9.09
CA ILE A 35 8.84 -1.14 -10.00
C ILE A 35 7.52 -1.95 -10.00
N LYS A 36 7.62 -3.28 -9.98
CA LYS A 36 6.44 -4.16 -9.90
C LYS A 36 5.67 -3.94 -8.60
N ILE A 37 6.37 -3.91 -7.47
CA ILE A 37 5.75 -3.69 -6.15
C ILE A 37 5.15 -2.29 -6.03
N ASP A 38 5.85 -1.24 -6.46
CA ASP A 38 5.32 0.12 -6.49
C ASP A 38 4.02 0.20 -7.30
N THR A 39 3.98 -0.49 -8.45
CA THR A 39 2.79 -0.58 -9.29
C THR A 39 1.63 -1.24 -8.54
N ILE A 40 1.87 -2.37 -7.86
CA ILE A 40 0.84 -3.07 -7.10
C ILE A 40 0.37 -2.24 -5.90
N LEU A 41 1.27 -1.57 -5.18
CA LEU A 41 0.92 -0.72 -4.04
C LEU A 41 0.01 0.43 -4.46
N ASN A 42 0.31 1.09 -5.58
CA ASN A 42 -0.56 2.11 -6.16
C ASN A 42 -1.95 1.55 -6.52
N LEU A 43 -2.02 0.33 -7.05
CA LEU A 43 -3.29 -0.33 -7.36
C LEU A 43 -4.09 -0.68 -6.10
N VAL A 44 -3.43 -1.10 -5.03
CA VAL A 44 -4.06 -1.33 -3.72
C VAL A 44 -4.63 -0.02 -3.16
N SER A 45 -3.87 1.07 -3.23
CA SER A 45 -4.33 2.41 -2.85
C SER A 45 -5.61 2.81 -3.60
N VAL A 46 -5.69 2.56 -4.92
CA VAL A 46 -6.91 2.83 -5.72
C VAL A 46 -8.09 1.96 -5.29
N LEU A 47 -7.87 0.68 -4.96
CA LEU A 47 -8.93 -0.17 -4.45
C LEU A 47 -9.44 0.32 -3.09
N ILE A 48 -8.53 0.74 -2.20
CA ILE A 48 -8.89 1.28 -0.89
C ILE A 48 -9.73 2.56 -1.05
N SER A 49 -9.31 3.49 -1.92
CA SER A 49 -10.04 4.75 -2.13
C SER A 49 -11.43 4.53 -2.72
N ARG A 50 -11.60 3.51 -3.57
CA ARG A 50 -12.90 3.06 -4.11
C ARG A 50 -13.74 2.23 -3.14
N LYS A 51 -13.24 2.02 -1.92
CA LYS A 51 -13.86 1.21 -0.87
C LYS A 51 -14.06 -0.28 -1.23
N GLU A 52 -13.16 -0.83 -2.06
CA GLU A 52 -13.19 -2.23 -2.53
C GLU A 52 -12.59 -3.22 -1.50
N LYS A 53 -13.29 -3.37 -0.36
CA LYS A 53 -12.79 -4.09 0.84
C LYS A 53 -12.17 -5.46 0.54
N SER A 54 -12.87 -6.31 -0.22
CA SER A 54 -12.44 -7.69 -0.45
C SER A 54 -11.17 -7.77 -1.30
N ALA A 55 -11.11 -6.99 -2.39
CA ALA A 55 -9.95 -6.93 -3.28
C ALA A 55 -8.73 -6.33 -2.56
N SER A 56 -8.92 -5.24 -1.79
CA SER A 56 -7.87 -4.66 -0.97
C SER A 56 -7.30 -5.68 0.03
N LYS A 57 -8.16 -6.43 0.74
CA LYS A 57 -7.72 -7.43 1.71
C LYS A 57 -6.89 -8.54 1.08
N GLN A 58 -7.34 -9.06 -0.06
CA GLN A 58 -6.66 -10.12 -0.79
C GLN A 58 -5.25 -9.68 -1.18
N LEU A 59 -5.12 -8.51 -1.81
CA LEU A 59 -3.82 -8.01 -2.25
C LEU A 59 -2.89 -7.64 -1.09
N LEU A 60 -3.40 -7.02 -0.04
CA LEU A 60 -2.60 -6.78 1.17
C LEU A 60 -2.06 -8.09 1.74
N THR A 61 -2.89 -9.13 1.82
CA THR A 61 -2.47 -10.46 2.31
C THR A 61 -1.34 -11.04 1.47
N LEU A 62 -1.46 -10.99 0.13
CA LEU A 62 -0.43 -11.47 -0.78
C LEU A 62 0.88 -10.67 -0.67
N LEU A 63 0.79 -9.35 -0.51
CA LEU A 63 1.97 -8.49 -0.36
C LEU A 63 2.68 -8.76 0.98
N PHE A 64 1.96 -8.92 2.08
CA PHE A 64 2.57 -9.25 3.37
C PHE A 64 3.22 -10.64 3.44
N ALA A 65 2.88 -11.54 2.52
CA ALA A 65 3.58 -12.82 2.39
C ALA A 65 4.98 -12.68 1.76
N LYS A 66 5.28 -11.56 1.09
CA LYS A 66 6.60 -11.32 0.48
C LYS A 66 7.63 -10.83 1.49
N GLN A 67 8.89 -11.18 1.24
CA GLN A 67 10.05 -10.70 1.99
C GLN A 67 10.58 -9.41 1.37
N PHE A 68 10.54 -8.33 2.14
CA PHE A 68 11.09 -7.01 1.80
C PHE A 68 12.46 -6.82 2.45
N PRO A 69 13.56 -6.87 1.68
CA PRO A 69 14.88 -6.48 2.17
C PRO A 69 14.91 -5.02 2.63
N SER A 70 15.92 -4.65 3.44
CA SER A 70 16.06 -3.29 3.98
C SER A 70 16.11 -2.18 2.92
N TYR A 71 16.68 -2.46 1.74
CA TYR A 71 16.71 -1.51 0.63
C TYR A 71 15.35 -1.34 -0.09
N PHE A 72 14.28 -1.96 0.42
CA PHE A 72 12.88 -1.72 0.06
C PHE A 72 12.11 -1.02 1.21
N ALA A 73 12.81 -0.29 2.08
CA ALA A 73 12.20 0.36 3.25
C ALA A 73 10.99 1.23 2.86
N PHE A 74 11.09 2.02 1.79
CA PHE A 74 9.98 2.84 1.30
C PHE A 74 8.74 2.00 0.97
N GLN A 75 8.88 0.97 0.14
CA GLN A 75 7.77 0.08 -0.24
C GLN A 75 7.16 -0.62 0.96
N LYS A 76 7.99 -1.02 1.91
CA LYS A 76 7.54 -1.68 3.13
C LYS A 76 6.74 -0.73 4.03
N LEU A 77 7.20 0.52 4.19
CA LEU A 77 6.49 1.54 4.94
C LEU A 77 5.15 1.86 4.27
N TYR A 78 5.13 2.02 2.94
CA TYR A 78 3.90 2.29 2.23
C TYR A 78 2.90 1.12 2.29
N LEU A 79 3.37 -0.14 2.26
CA LEU A 79 2.51 -1.30 2.51
C LEU A 79 1.89 -1.29 3.92
N LEU A 80 2.67 -0.89 4.93
CA LEU A 80 2.17 -0.74 6.31
C LEU A 80 1.14 0.39 6.40
N GLU A 81 1.36 1.49 5.69
CA GLU A 81 0.42 2.61 5.60
C GLU A 81 -0.93 2.16 5.00
N LEU A 82 -0.90 1.45 3.87
CA LEU A 82 -2.12 0.92 3.25
C LEU A 82 -2.84 -0.08 4.16
N LYS A 83 -2.10 -0.84 4.98
CA LYS A 83 -2.69 -1.68 6.04
C LYS A 83 -3.34 -0.83 7.13
N ALA A 84 -2.68 0.22 7.59
CA ALA A 84 -3.21 1.12 8.61
C ALA A 84 -4.53 1.73 8.15
N ILE A 85 -4.59 2.24 6.90
CA ILE A 85 -5.81 2.76 6.28
C ILE A 85 -6.88 1.66 6.20
N TYR A 86 -6.53 0.46 5.73
CA TYR A 86 -7.47 -0.66 5.65
C TYR A 86 -8.09 -1.00 7.02
N GLN A 87 -7.24 -1.09 8.06
CA GLN A 87 -7.68 -1.38 9.42
C GLN A 87 -8.58 -0.27 9.96
N SER A 88 -8.24 0.99 9.68
CA SER A 88 -9.02 2.16 10.07
C SER A 88 -10.41 2.20 9.47
N ILE A 89 -10.55 1.84 8.20
CA ILE A 89 -11.85 1.87 7.51
C ILE A 89 -12.72 0.65 7.88
N TRP A 90 -12.13 -0.54 8.02
CA TRP A 90 -12.89 -1.79 7.95
C TRP A 90 -12.70 -2.78 9.10
N GLU A 91 -11.70 -2.58 9.96
CA GLU A 91 -11.39 -3.49 11.06
C GLU A 91 -11.42 -2.74 12.40
N ASP A 92 -10.26 -2.44 12.99
CA ASP A 92 -10.13 -1.73 14.26
C ASP A 92 -9.47 -0.36 14.03
N PRO A 93 -10.25 0.74 14.14
CA PRO A 93 -9.74 2.10 13.96
C PRO A 93 -8.62 2.50 14.92
N LYS A 94 -8.58 1.96 16.13
CA LYS A 94 -7.52 2.27 17.09
C LYS A 94 -6.22 1.60 16.70
N GLN A 95 -6.29 0.34 16.25
CA GLN A 95 -5.11 -0.36 15.72
C GLN A 95 -4.61 0.27 14.43
N GLY A 96 -5.52 0.62 13.51
CA GLY A 96 -5.17 1.32 12.28
C GLY A 96 -4.47 2.65 12.56
N ARG A 97 -5.01 3.47 13.48
CA ARG A 97 -4.37 4.73 13.89
C ARG A 97 -3.01 4.52 14.54
N SER A 98 -2.89 3.56 15.46
CA SER A 98 -1.61 3.27 16.11
C SER A 98 -0.54 2.84 15.09
N LEU A 99 -0.91 2.03 14.10
CA LEU A 99 0.03 1.61 13.05
C LEU A 99 0.44 2.78 12.16
N HIS A 100 -0.52 3.65 11.81
CA HIS A 100 -0.23 4.88 11.06
C HIS A 100 0.77 5.78 11.79
N ASP A 101 0.55 6.04 13.09
CA ASP A 101 1.45 6.88 13.89
C ASP A 101 2.90 6.33 13.89
N ASP A 102 3.08 5.00 14.00
CA ASP A 102 4.39 4.34 13.90
C ASP A 102 5.03 4.50 12.51
N VAL A 103 4.23 4.42 11.44
CA VAL A 103 4.67 4.59 10.06
C VAL A 103 5.10 6.03 9.81
N ILE A 104 4.29 7.03 10.16
CA ILE A 104 4.61 8.45 9.99
C ILE A 104 5.87 8.84 10.77
N HIS A 105 6.02 8.33 11.99
CA HIS A 105 7.26 8.51 12.75
C HIS A 105 8.47 7.96 11.96
N SER A 106 8.37 6.74 11.44
CA SER A 106 9.43 6.11 10.65
C SER A 106 9.75 6.86 9.35
N VAL A 107 8.73 7.33 8.63
CA VAL A 107 8.86 8.14 7.40
C VAL A 107 9.57 9.45 7.72
N SER A 108 9.20 10.12 8.82
CA SER A 108 9.82 11.38 9.22
C SER A 108 11.32 11.24 9.49
N LEU A 109 11.75 10.08 10.01
CA LEU A 109 13.15 9.78 10.31
C LEU A 109 13.95 9.32 9.09
N LEU A 110 13.35 8.52 8.22
CA LEU A 110 14.06 7.87 7.11
C LEU A 110 13.98 8.63 5.78
N LEU A 111 12.95 9.47 5.61
CA LEU A 111 12.67 10.18 4.36
C LEU A 111 12.70 11.68 4.59
N SER A 112 11.58 12.25 5.05
CA SER A 112 11.51 13.67 5.42
C SER A 112 10.24 13.98 6.22
N LYS A 113 10.23 15.12 6.90
CA LYS A 113 9.02 15.64 7.54
C LYS A 113 7.92 15.98 6.52
N ALA A 114 8.28 16.47 5.34
CA ALA A 114 7.30 16.81 4.31
C ALA A 114 6.57 15.56 3.80
N GLU A 115 7.32 14.49 3.51
CA GLU A 115 6.75 13.20 3.11
C GLU A 115 5.80 12.64 4.18
N ALA A 116 6.20 12.72 5.45
CA ALA A 116 5.37 12.30 6.57
C ALA A 116 4.05 13.08 6.66
N GLN A 117 4.07 14.39 6.36
CA GLN A 117 2.87 15.23 6.34
C GLN A 117 1.94 14.89 5.16
N GLU A 118 2.50 14.55 4.00
CA GLU A 118 1.71 14.11 2.84
C GLU A 118 0.99 12.79 3.14
N TRP A 119 1.66 11.84 3.80
CA TRP A 119 1.07 10.56 4.17
C TRP A 119 0.01 10.71 5.27
N ASP A 120 0.25 11.56 6.27
CA ASP A 120 -0.74 11.92 7.31
C ASP A 120 -2.00 12.53 6.70
N ALA A 121 -1.84 13.49 5.79
CA ALA A 121 -2.96 14.10 5.07
C ALA A 121 -3.77 13.06 4.27
N TYR A 122 -3.08 12.15 3.58
CA TYR A 122 -3.71 11.09 2.79
C TYR A 122 -4.46 10.08 3.66
N PHE A 123 -3.90 9.71 4.81
CA PHE A 123 -4.57 8.84 5.78
C PHE A 123 -5.86 9.47 6.29
N ILE A 124 -5.80 10.73 6.71
CA ILE A 124 -6.97 11.49 7.19
C ILE A 124 -8.06 11.55 6.11
N GLU A 125 -7.69 11.90 4.87
CA GLU A 125 -8.61 11.98 3.73
C GLU A 125 -9.41 10.68 3.54
N LEU A 126 -8.77 9.52 3.69
CA LEU A 126 -9.40 8.24 3.42
C LEU A 126 -10.15 7.62 4.60
N THR A 127 -9.81 8.01 5.83
CA THR A 127 -10.28 7.34 7.05
C THR A 127 -11.30 8.16 7.85
N GLU A 128 -11.29 9.48 7.73
CA GLU A 128 -12.24 10.36 8.44
C GLU A 128 -13.41 10.73 7.52
N HIS A 129 -14.51 9.99 7.63
CA HIS A 129 -15.82 10.26 6.99
C HIS A 129 -16.95 10.13 8.00
#